data_AF-A0A9D5MJR3-F1
#
_entry.id   AF-A0A9D5MJR3-F1
#
_cell.length_a   1.000
_cell.length_b   1.000
_cell.length_c   1.000
_cell.angle_alpha   90.00
_cell.angle_beta   90.00
_cell.angle_gamma   90.00
#
_symmetry.space_group_name_H-M   'P 1'
#
loop_
_entity.id
_entity.type
_entity.pdbx_description
1 polymer ?
#
loop_
_entity_poly.entity_id
_entity_poly.type
_entity_poly.pdbx_seq_one_letter_code
_entity_poly.pdbx_strand_id
1 'polypeptide(L)'
;MLNKQTNSKTSLFLMELIIAIFFFSLAAAVCVRIFFSAHLLAEKTVNLNNAVTWSQNMSEAFYGQNGDIKKIAELYPTAFVSNNTLMLFFDKNWEIVSDDVTQASYEVLLTTQKNSARLVYADVSEYKGKISGNAMTGHIAIIDIRNTTEVISEIPEDSDIIILDNNVDIYLRKEASNE
;
A
#
# COMPACT_ATOMS: atom_id res chain seq x y z
N MET A 1 27.21 -77.10 9.03
CA MET A 1 26.90 -76.15 10.10
C MET A 1 26.42 -74.86 9.45
N LEU A 2 25.12 -74.54 9.54
CA LEU A 2 24.57 -73.31 8.93
C LEU A 2 25.01 -72.12 9.78
N ASN A 3 25.84 -71.25 9.21
CA ASN A 3 26.35 -70.04 9.84
C ASN A 3 25.20 -69.04 10.01
N LYS A 4 24.65 -68.98 11.22
CA LYS A 4 23.63 -68.01 11.61
C LYS A 4 24.33 -66.81 12.23
N GLN A 5 23.89 -65.62 11.83
CA GLN A 5 24.06 -64.31 12.47
C GLN A 5 25.05 -63.32 11.81
N THR A 6 24.58 -62.63 10.76
CA THR A 6 25.06 -61.28 10.38
C THR A 6 23.94 -60.28 10.08
N ASN A 7 22.66 -60.66 10.23
CA ASN A 7 21.52 -59.82 9.83
C ASN A 7 21.20 -58.66 10.81
N SER A 8 21.60 -58.75 12.08
CA SER A 8 21.23 -57.78 13.12
C SER A 8 21.99 -56.45 13.05
N LYS A 9 23.24 -56.44 12.57
CA LYS A 9 24.04 -55.19 12.46
C LYS A 9 23.61 -54.32 11.27
N THR A 10 23.25 -54.93 10.15
CA THR A 10 22.78 -54.22 8.95
C THR A 10 21.41 -53.57 9.18
N SER A 11 20.53 -54.22 9.95
CA SER A 11 19.22 -53.66 10.32
C SER A 11 19.31 -52.42 11.22
N LEU A 12 20.30 -52.37 12.13
CA LEU A 12 20.50 -51.23 13.03
C LEU A 12 21.01 -49.99 12.29
N PHE A 13 22.00 -50.17 11.41
CA PHE A 13 22.51 -49.09 10.56
C PHE A 13 21.42 -48.53 9.61
N LEU A 14 20.60 -49.42 9.06
CA LEU A 14 19.50 -49.03 8.17
C LEU A 14 18.42 -48.23 8.91
N MET A 15 18.12 -48.59 10.16
CA MET A 15 17.19 -47.83 11.02
C MET A 15 17.74 -46.43 11.34
N GLU A 16 19.03 -46.32 11.68
CA GLU A 16 19.69 -45.03 11.94
C GLU A 16 19.64 -44.11 10.71
N LEU A 17 19.91 -44.66 9.52
CA LEU A 17 19.81 -43.91 8.27
C LEU A 17 18.37 -43.44 8.01
N ILE A 18 17.37 -44.30 8.21
CA ILE A 18 15.95 -43.93 8.02
C ILE A 18 15.54 -42.81 8.97
N ILE A 19 15.97 -42.87 10.24
CA ILE A 19 15.68 -41.83 11.22
C ILE A 19 16.38 -40.51 10.85
N ALA A 20 17.64 -40.57 10.40
CA ALA A 20 18.39 -39.40 9.96
C ALA A 20 17.73 -38.71 8.76
N ILE A 21 17.33 -39.46 7.72
CA ILE A 21 16.62 -38.88 6.56
C ILE A 21 15.22 -38.39 6.93
N PHE A 22 14.56 -39.00 7.91
CA PHE A 22 13.26 -38.55 8.41
C PHE A 22 13.39 -37.18 9.11
N PHE A 23 14.36 -37.03 10.02
CA PHE A 23 14.61 -35.73 10.66
C PHE A 23 15.09 -34.67 9.67
N PHE A 24 15.95 -35.04 8.72
CA PHE A 24 16.40 -34.13 7.67
C PHE A 24 15.24 -33.68 6.77
N SER A 25 14.34 -34.58 6.37
CA SER A 25 13.17 -34.22 5.56
C SER A 25 12.18 -33.35 6.33
N LEU A 26 11.96 -33.62 7.62
CA LEU A 26 11.14 -32.77 8.49
C LEU A 26 11.74 -31.36 8.63
N ALA A 27 13.04 -31.27 8.89
CA ALA A 27 13.75 -29.99 8.97
C ALA A 27 13.67 -29.23 7.64
N ALA A 28 13.88 -29.90 6.50
CA ALA A 28 13.76 -29.29 5.17
C ALA A 28 12.35 -28.73 4.93
N ALA A 29 11.30 -29.46 5.30
CA ALA A 29 9.92 -28.99 5.17
C ALA A 29 9.64 -27.73 6.00
N VAL A 30 10.15 -27.67 7.24
CA VAL A 30 10.04 -26.49 8.11
C VAL A 30 10.84 -25.31 7.53
N CYS A 31 12.07 -25.55 7.07
CA CYS A 31 12.90 -24.51 6.46
C CYS A 31 12.23 -23.88 5.24
N VAL A 32 11.64 -24.68 4.35
CA VAL A 32 10.91 -24.17 3.17
C VAL A 32 9.70 -23.34 3.59
N ARG A 33 8.94 -23.77 4.61
CA ARG A 33 7.80 -23.00 5.13
C ARG A 33 8.23 -21.65 5.67
N ILE A 34 9.27 -21.61 6.50
CA ILE A 34 9.80 -20.37 7.07
C ILE A 34 10.29 -19.45 5.95
N PHE A 35 11.04 -19.98 4.98
CA PHE A 35 11.54 -19.20 3.85
C PHE A 35 10.40 -18.59 3.02
N PHE A 36 9.38 -19.39 2.71
CA PHE A 36 8.20 -18.91 2.00
C PHE A 36 7.47 -17.82 2.78
N SER A 37 7.23 -18.01 4.08
CA SER A 37 6.61 -16.99 4.93
C SER A 37 7.44 -15.72 5.04
N ALA A 38 8.77 -15.84 5.15
CA ALA A 38 9.68 -14.69 5.19
C ALA A 38 9.66 -13.91 3.86
N HIS A 39 9.60 -14.62 2.72
CA HIS A 39 9.48 -14.00 1.42
C HIS A 39 8.17 -13.19 1.28
N LEU A 40 7.04 -13.79 1.64
CA LEU A 40 5.75 -13.09 1.63
C LEU A 40 5.73 -11.89 2.57
N LEU A 41 6.33 -12.01 3.75
CA LEU A 41 6.44 -10.90 4.70
C LEU A 41 7.31 -9.76 4.12
N ALA A 42 8.44 -10.10 3.51
CA ALA A 42 9.31 -9.12 2.88
C ALA A 42 8.61 -8.36 1.76
N GLU A 43 7.85 -9.06 0.90
CA GLU A 43 7.04 -8.43 -0.15
C GLU A 43 6.01 -7.44 0.43
N LYS A 44 5.27 -7.86 1.46
CA LYS A 44 4.32 -6.98 2.15
C LYS A 44 4.98 -5.76 2.76
N THR A 45 6.15 -5.92 3.37
CA THR A 45 6.91 -4.79 3.93
C THR A 45 7.37 -3.82 2.86
N VAL A 46 7.85 -4.31 1.70
CA VAL A 46 8.23 -3.45 0.57
C VAL A 46 7.02 -2.66 0.07
N ASN A 47 5.87 -3.32 -0.13
CA ASN A 47 4.65 -2.66 -0.59
C ASN A 47 4.17 -1.60 0.39
N LEU A 48 4.15 -1.91 1.68
CA LEU A 48 3.76 -0.94 2.71
C LEU A 48 4.74 0.24 2.77
N ASN A 49 6.04 0.00 2.68
CA ASN A 49 7.04 1.06 2.73
C ASN A 49 6.89 2.05 1.55
N ASN A 50 6.66 1.51 0.34
CA ASN A 50 6.39 2.35 -0.82
C ASN A 50 5.05 3.08 -0.69
N ALA A 51 4.00 2.43 -0.18
CA ALA A 51 2.71 3.08 0.08
C ALA A 51 2.83 4.25 1.06
N VAL A 52 3.59 4.08 2.16
CA VAL A 52 3.87 5.17 3.11
C VAL A 52 4.64 6.30 2.43
N THR A 53 5.66 5.97 1.64
CA THR A 53 6.45 6.97 0.91
C THR A 53 5.57 7.79 -0.05
N TRP A 54 4.71 7.12 -0.82
CA TRP A 54 3.81 7.80 -1.76
C TRP A 54 2.69 8.57 -1.07
N SER A 55 2.15 8.06 0.04
CA SER A 55 1.22 8.80 0.90
C SER A 55 1.83 10.11 1.41
N GLN A 56 3.08 10.06 1.86
CA GLN A 56 3.82 11.24 2.29
C GLN A 56 4.05 12.22 1.14
N ASN A 57 4.51 11.74 -0.02
CA ASN A 57 4.70 12.57 -1.20
C ASN A 57 3.39 13.28 -1.63
N MET A 58 2.27 12.55 -1.65
CA MET A 58 0.96 13.14 -1.98
C MET A 58 0.49 14.13 -0.93
N SER A 59 0.75 13.86 0.35
CA SER A 59 0.44 14.78 1.45
C SER A 59 1.25 16.07 1.32
N GLU A 60 2.55 15.98 1.06
CA GLU A 60 3.42 17.14 0.85
C GLU A 60 3.00 17.94 -0.38
N ALA A 61 2.67 17.28 -1.49
CA ALA A 61 2.16 17.95 -2.67
C ALA A 61 0.82 18.65 -2.41
N PHE A 62 -0.07 18.02 -1.64
CA PHE A 62 -1.32 18.61 -1.19
C PHE A 62 -1.09 19.87 -0.34
N TYR A 63 -0.24 19.80 0.68
CA TYR A 63 0.06 20.95 1.54
C TYR A 63 0.81 22.05 0.79
N GLY A 64 1.75 21.70 -0.09
CA GLY A 64 2.53 22.65 -0.89
C GLY A 64 1.66 23.48 -1.84
N GLN A 65 0.63 22.86 -2.41
CA GLN A 65 -0.24 23.49 -3.41
C GLN A 65 -1.62 23.90 -2.86
N ASN A 66 -1.80 23.91 -1.53
CA ASN A 66 -3.08 24.20 -0.85
C ASN A 66 -4.26 23.33 -1.34
N GLY A 67 -3.97 22.09 -1.71
CA GLY A 67 -4.93 21.11 -2.23
C GLY A 67 -5.52 21.46 -3.61
N ASP A 68 -4.89 22.37 -4.35
CA ASP A 68 -5.23 22.64 -5.76
C ASP A 68 -4.71 21.51 -6.65
N ILE A 69 -5.62 20.62 -7.05
CA ILE A 69 -5.24 19.40 -7.78
C ILE A 69 -4.61 19.67 -9.15
N LYS A 70 -4.94 20.80 -9.79
CA LYS A 70 -4.35 21.15 -11.08
C LYS A 70 -2.87 21.47 -10.93
N LYS A 71 -2.52 22.18 -9.86
CA LYS A 71 -1.13 22.51 -9.52
C LYS A 71 -0.36 21.30 -9.00
N ILE A 72 -1.04 20.34 -8.37
CA ILE A 72 -0.42 19.08 -7.96
C ILE A 72 -0.11 18.24 -9.21
N ALA A 73 -1.01 18.21 -10.19
CA ALA A 73 -0.79 17.50 -11.45
C ALA A 73 0.44 18.02 -12.24
N GLU A 74 0.76 19.31 -12.13
CA GLU A 74 1.99 19.88 -12.72
C GLU A 74 3.28 19.27 -12.14
N LEU A 75 3.25 18.77 -10.90
CA LEU A 75 4.38 18.09 -10.26
C LEU A 75 4.54 16.64 -10.75
N TYR A 76 3.47 16.05 -11.28
CA TYR A 76 3.40 14.66 -11.71
C TYR A 76 2.87 14.58 -13.15
N PRO A 77 3.70 14.82 -14.17
CA PRO A 77 3.25 14.91 -15.57
C PRO A 77 2.66 13.61 -16.12
N THR A 78 2.96 12.48 -15.48
CA THR A 78 2.43 11.15 -15.80
C THR A 78 1.12 10.83 -15.08
N ALA A 79 0.63 11.73 -14.22
CA ALA A 79 -0.60 11.52 -13.48
C ALA A 79 -1.83 11.72 -14.37
N PHE A 80 -2.82 10.87 -14.17
CA PHE A 80 -4.13 11.02 -14.76
C PHE A 80 -4.99 11.87 -13.82
N VAL A 81 -5.66 12.89 -14.36
CA VAL A 81 -6.54 13.75 -13.58
C VAL A 81 -7.96 13.62 -14.10
N SER A 82 -8.89 13.29 -13.21
CA SER A 82 -10.33 13.21 -13.50
C SER A 82 -11.09 14.02 -12.44
N ASN A 83 -11.74 15.11 -12.87
CA ASN A 83 -12.46 16.06 -12.02
C ASN A 83 -11.63 16.61 -10.84
N ASN A 84 -11.66 15.88 -9.73
CA ASN A 84 -11.09 16.21 -8.44
C ASN A 84 -10.19 15.08 -7.90
N THR A 85 -9.84 14.12 -8.74
CA THR A 85 -9.01 12.97 -8.41
C THR A 85 -7.79 12.94 -9.30
N LEU A 86 -6.63 12.76 -8.68
CA LEU A 86 -5.34 12.55 -9.33
C LEU A 86 -4.95 11.08 -9.11
N MET A 87 -4.52 10.42 -10.17
CA MET A 87 -4.21 9.00 -10.18
C MET A 87 -2.82 8.77 -10.77
N LEU A 88 -2.03 7.93 -10.10
CA LEU A 88 -0.72 7.47 -10.56
C LEU A 88 -0.71 5.94 -10.57
N PHE A 89 -0.24 5.37 -11.66
CA PHE A 89 -0.13 3.92 -11.84
C PHE A 89 1.33 3.48 -11.73
N PHE A 90 1.54 2.33 -11.10
CA PHE A 90 2.86 1.76 -10.87
C PHE A 90 2.90 0.30 -11.25
N ASP A 91 4.04 -0.18 -11.74
CA ASP A 91 4.28 -1.59 -11.99
C ASP A 91 4.56 -2.36 -10.68
N LYS A 92 4.80 -3.67 -10.78
CA LYS A 92 5.11 -4.53 -9.61
C LYS A 92 6.36 -4.10 -8.83
N ASN A 93 7.24 -3.32 -9.43
CA ASN A 93 8.48 -2.83 -8.87
C ASN A 93 8.35 -1.39 -8.34
N TRP A 94 7.14 -0.81 -8.33
CA TRP A 94 6.88 0.59 -7.96
C TRP A 94 7.49 1.63 -8.91
N GLU A 95 7.71 1.24 -10.18
CA GLU A 95 8.07 2.18 -11.23
C GLU A 95 6.81 2.77 -11.88
N ILE A 96 6.84 4.07 -12.19
CA ILE A 96 5.69 4.78 -12.77
C ILE A 96 5.38 4.23 -14.16
N VAL A 97 4.10 3.96 -14.41
CA VAL A 97 3.57 3.52 -15.71
C VAL A 97 2.81 4.69 -16.35
N SER A 98 3.34 5.24 -17.45
CA SER A 98 2.74 6.41 -18.12
C SER A 98 1.81 6.07 -19.28
N ASP A 99 2.08 4.97 -19.99
CA ASP A 99 1.50 4.75 -21.33
C ASP A 99 0.59 3.51 -21.42
N ASP A 100 0.89 2.46 -20.65
CA ASP A 100 0.19 1.18 -20.70
C ASP A 100 -0.24 0.72 -19.30
N VAL A 101 -1.41 1.20 -18.87
CA VAL A 101 -2.03 0.84 -17.59
C VAL A 101 -2.33 -0.66 -17.45
N THR A 102 -2.21 -1.48 -18.52
CA THR A 102 -2.36 -2.94 -18.42
C THR A 102 -1.24 -3.61 -17.63
N GLN A 103 -0.09 -2.94 -17.48
CA GLN A 103 1.04 -3.40 -16.65
C GLN A 103 0.96 -2.86 -15.22
N ALA A 104 -0.07 -2.09 -14.88
CA ALA A 104 -0.20 -1.50 -13.55
C ALA A 104 -0.53 -2.57 -12.50
N SER A 105 0.23 -2.53 -11.41
CA SER A 105 0.11 -3.39 -10.23
C SER A 105 -0.32 -2.60 -9.01
N TYR A 106 0.03 -1.33 -8.92
CA TYR A 106 -0.40 -0.45 -7.84
C TYR A 106 -0.96 0.85 -8.39
N GLU A 107 -1.84 1.46 -7.61
CA GLU A 107 -2.47 2.73 -7.92
C GLU A 107 -2.40 3.65 -6.71
N VAL A 108 -2.10 4.93 -6.94
CA VAL A 108 -2.17 5.99 -5.94
C VAL A 108 -3.24 6.97 -6.37
N LEU A 109 -4.25 7.17 -5.52
CA LEU A 109 -5.33 8.12 -5.74
C LEU A 109 -5.26 9.24 -4.70
N LEU A 110 -5.40 10.47 -5.16
CA LEU A 110 -5.64 11.65 -4.32
C LEU A 110 -6.93 12.31 -4.79
N THR A 111 -7.98 12.25 -3.96
CA THR A 111 -9.25 12.93 -4.20
C THR A 111 -9.34 14.17 -3.35
N THR A 112 -9.56 15.34 -3.94
CA THR A 112 -9.70 16.61 -3.19
C THR A 112 -11.12 17.16 -3.25
N GLN A 113 -11.60 17.71 -2.14
CA GLN A 113 -12.92 18.32 -2.03
C GLN A 113 -12.86 19.61 -1.23
N LYS A 114 -13.53 20.64 -1.74
CA LYS A 114 -13.69 21.90 -1.03
C LYS A 114 -14.88 21.82 -0.09
N ASN A 115 -14.62 21.93 1.21
CA ASN A 115 -15.60 21.83 2.28
C ASN A 115 -15.63 23.10 3.14
N SER A 116 -16.67 23.27 3.95
CA SER A 116 -16.72 24.40 4.89
C SER A 116 -15.74 24.16 6.03
N ALA A 117 -14.86 25.13 6.31
CA ALA A 117 -13.92 25.04 7.42
C ALA A 117 -14.61 24.80 8.76
N ARG A 118 -15.81 25.35 8.93
CA ARG A 118 -16.61 25.16 10.15
C ARG A 118 -17.06 23.71 10.34
N LEU A 119 -17.30 22.98 9.25
CA LEU A 119 -17.69 21.56 9.31
C LEU A 119 -16.48 20.67 9.53
N VAL A 120 -15.38 20.94 8.83
CA VAL A 120 -14.14 20.15 8.93
C VAL A 120 -13.52 20.22 10.33
N TYR A 121 -13.52 21.42 10.94
CA TYR A 121 -12.91 21.65 12.27
C TYR A 121 -13.95 21.77 13.39
N ALA A 122 -15.11 21.14 13.26
CA ALA A 122 -16.22 21.25 14.22
C ALA A 122 -15.88 20.64 15.60
N ASP A 123 -15.05 19.61 15.59
CA ASP A 123 -14.54 18.88 16.75
C ASP A 123 -13.39 19.61 17.46
N VAL A 124 -12.67 20.49 16.76
CA VAL A 124 -11.56 21.27 17.31
C VAL A 124 -12.07 22.42 18.18
N SER A 125 -11.96 22.23 19.51
CA SER A 125 -12.46 23.19 20.51
C SER A 125 -11.86 24.61 20.39
N GLU A 126 -10.62 24.73 19.92
CA GLU A 126 -9.89 25.99 19.75
C GLU A 126 -10.49 26.89 18.66
N TYR A 127 -11.09 26.29 17.62
CA TYR A 127 -11.65 26.99 16.47
C TYR A 127 -13.13 27.34 16.61
N LYS A 128 -13.78 26.90 17.71
CA LYS A 128 -15.21 27.15 17.97
C LYS A 128 -15.52 28.65 17.92
N GLY A 129 -16.33 29.04 16.92
CA GLY A 129 -16.80 30.42 16.73
C GLY A 129 -15.77 31.39 16.13
N LYS A 130 -14.56 30.93 15.76
CA LYS A 130 -13.47 31.78 15.24
C LYS A 130 -13.04 31.44 13.81
N ILE A 131 -13.40 30.28 13.29
CA ILE A 131 -13.05 29.87 11.92
C ILE A 131 -14.15 30.22 10.93
N SER A 132 -13.76 30.85 9.81
CA SER A 132 -14.67 31.31 8.76
C SER A 132 -13.96 31.21 7.41
N GLY A 133 -14.50 30.42 6.50
CA GLY A 133 -13.91 30.21 5.19
C GLY A 133 -14.14 28.79 4.71
N ASN A 134 -13.29 28.35 3.79
CA ASN A 134 -13.32 27.01 3.24
C ASN A 134 -12.13 26.22 3.78
N ALA A 135 -12.20 24.90 3.69
CA ALA A 135 -11.07 24.01 3.85
C ALA A 135 -11.01 23.14 2.61
N MET A 136 -9.81 22.81 2.16
CA MET A 136 -9.64 21.72 1.22
C MET A 136 -9.40 20.47 2.03
N THR A 137 -10.13 19.40 1.74
CA THR A 137 -9.90 18.06 2.28
C THR A 137 -9.40 17.17 1.15
N GLY A 138 -8.46 16.29 1.44
CA GLY A 138 -7.95 15.29 0.52
C GLY A 138 -8.06 13.90 1.14
N HIS A 139 -8.40 12.90 0.35
CA HIS A 139 -8.29 11.50 0.71
C HIS A 139 -7.25 10.87 -0.21
N ILE A 140 -6.20 10.32 0.40
CA ILE A 140 -5.10 9.64 -0.30
C ILE A 140 -5.28 8.15 -0.05
N ALA A 141 -5.29 7.36 -1.12
CA ALA A 141 -5.34 5.91 -1.04
C ALA A 141 -4.28 5.29 -1.95
N ILE A 142 -3.64 4.24 -1.45
CA ILE A 142 -2.69 3.43 -2.18
C ILE A 142 -3.25 2.01 -2.26
N ILE A 143 -3.45 1.53 -3.48
CA ILE A 143 -4.24 0.33 -3.77
C ILE A 143 -3.37 -0.71 -4.49
N ASP A 144 -3.50 -1.96 -4.08
CA ASP A 144 -2.98 -3.14 -4.79
C ASP A 144 -4.01 -3.63 -5.82
N ILE A 145 -3.76 -3.34 -7.10
CA ILE A 145 -4.67 -3.70 -8.19
C ILE A 145 -4.27 -5.01 -8.88
N ARG A 146 -3.22 -5.71 -8.41
CA ARG A 146 -2.73 -6.96 -9.02
C ARG A 146 -3.77 -8.08 -9.05
N ASN A 147 -4.74 -8.04 -8.14
CA ASN A 147 -5.81 -9.02 -8.03
C ASN A 147 -7.16 -8.49 -8.53
N THR A 148 -7.20 -7.30 -9.13
CA THR A 148 -8.44 -6.63 -9.56
C THR A 148 -8.52 -6.63 -11.09
N THR A 149 -9.64 -7.10 -11.64
CA THR A 149 -9.89 -7.10 -13.10
C THR A 149 -10.56 -5.82 -13.61
N GLU A 150 -10.84 -4.86 -12.73
CA GLU A 150 -11.55 -3.62 -13.05
C GLU A 150 -10.65 -2.41 -12.74
N VAL A 151 -10.68 -1.43 -13.65
CA VAL A 151 -9.99 -0.13 -13.47
C VAL A 151 -10.76 0.66 -12.43
N ILE A 152 -10.14 0.90 -11.28
CA ILE A 152 -10.74 1.60 -10.16
C ILE A 152 -10.62 3.10 -10.45
N SER A 153 -11.74 3.82 -10.47
CA SER A 153 -11.75 5.28 -10.73
C SER A 153 -12.14 6.11 -9.49
N GLU A 154 -12.53 5.42 -8.42
CA GLU A 154 -12.95 6.01 -7.14
C GLU A 154 -12.41 5.12 -6.02
N ILE A 155 -12.00 5.73 -4.91
CA ILE A 155 -11.44 4.99 -3.78
C ILE A 155 -12.51 4.00 -3.26
N PRO A 156 -12.28 2.69 -3.37
CA PRO A 156 -13.28 1.69 -3.04
C PRO A 156 -13.52 1.65 -1.53
N GLU A 157 -14.76 1.40 -1.10
CA GLU A 157 -15.09 1.20 0.32
C GLU A 157 -14.52 -0.12 0.89
N ASP A 158 -14.11 -1.05 0.00
CA ASP A 158 -13.54 -2.34 0.37
C ASP A 158 -12.07 -2.21 0.79
N SER A 159 -11.81 -2.52 2.06
CA SER A 159 -10.50 -2.38 2.70
C SER A 159 -9.46 -3.41 2.25
N ASP A 160 -9.86 -4.49 1.58
CA ASP A 160 -8.95 -5.62 1.32
C ASP A 160 -7.90 -5.33 0.22
N ILE A 161 -8.16 -4.35 -0.64
CA ILE A 161 -7.25 -3.92 -1.72
C ILE A 161 -6.45 -2.66 -1.37
N ILE A 162 -6.83 -1.95 -0.31
CA ILE A 162 -6.14 -0.74 0.15
C ILE A 162 -4.94 -1.16 1.00
N ILE A 163 -3.74 -0.79 0.54
CA ILE A 163 -2.50 -1.00 1.31
C ILE A 163 -2.42 0.04 2.44
N LEU A 164 -2.75 1.29 2.12
CA LEU A 164 -2.72 2.43 3.03
C LEU A 164 -3.66 3.51 2.51
N ASP A 165 -4.44 4.11 3.40
CA ASP A 165 -5.14 5.35 3.12
C ASP A 165 -5.00 6.34 4.29
N ASN A 166 -5.10 7.62 3.98
CA ASN A 166 -5.08 8.69 4.95
C ASN A 166 -5.81 9.93 4.44
N ASN A 167 -6.32 10.72 5.38
CA ASN A 167 -6.92 12.01 5.08
C ASN A 167 -5.92 13.13 5.32
N VAL A 168 -6.02 14.18 4.51
CA VAL A 168 -5.29 15.45 4.65
C VAL A 168 -6.28 16.60 4.56
N ASP A 169 -5.99 17.70 5.23
CA ASP A 169 -6.86 18.86 5.20
C ASP A 169 -6.06 20.15 5.40
N ILE A 170 -6.50 21.22 4.74
CA ILE A 170 -5.89 22.53 4.89
C ILE A 170 -6.95 23.62 4.92
N TYR A 171 -6.85 24.50 5.92
CA TYR A 171 -7.72 25.64 6.05
C TYR A 171 -7.39 26.71 5.00
N LEU A 172 -8.35 26.96 4.11
CA LEU A 172 -8.31 28.05 3.14
C LEU A 172 -8.95 29.27 3.81
N ARG A 173 -8.11 30.13 4.38
CA ARG A 173 -8.53 31.41 4.97
C ARG A 173 -9.51 32.12 4.04
N LYS A 174 -10.50 32.81 4.62
CA LYS A 174 -11.45 33.64 3.86
C LYS A 174 -10.70 34.46 2.81
N GLU A 175 -10.97 34.20 1.52
CA GLU A 175 -10.52 35.11 0.47
C GLU A 175 -11.04 36.48 0.87
N ALA A 176 -10.12 37.44 1.03
CA ALA A 176 -10.50 38.84 1.12
C ALA A 176 -11.32 39.09 -0.14
N SER A 177 -12.62 39.31 0.04
CA SER A 177 -13.49 39.80 -1.02
C SER A 177 -12.83 41.10 -1.45
N ASN A 178 -12.17 41.10 -2.61
CA ASN A 178 -11.64 42.32 -3.19
C ASN A 178 -12.86 43.22 -3.44
N GLU A 179 -13.02 44.19 -2.55
CA GLU A 179 -13.87 45.37 -2.68
C GLU A 179 -13.31 46.28 -3.77
#